data_AF-A0A7S3PDJ1-F1
#
_entry.id   AF-A0A7S3PDJ1-F1
#
_cell.length_a   1.000
_cell.length_b   1.000
_cell.length_c   1.000
_cell.angle_alpha   90.00
_cell.angle_beta   90.00
_cell.angle_gamma   90.00
#
_symmetry.space_group_name_H-M   'P 1'
#
loop_
_entity.id
_entity.type
_entity.pdbx_description
1 polymer ?
#
loop_
_entity_poly.entity_id
_entity_poly.type
_entity_poly.pdbx_seq_one_letter_code
_entity_poly.pdbx_strand_id
1 'polypeptide(L)'
;MNDKVSPAHPLSDEDSPSVEMVDHSSDSSGSEDHDQRNKGGKDQATSATRNLSCDGNKNPFGLVPCIWAGIAVKRSPFRVDSWVDTALTLDGRDKITKFVQYSARLLAWYYMRDAAQRERFESLKKTMTSSRKAYRLGRTFIELHRLKLQQQAKKSALNSGFGNLVEKLAKDIRLIGLAGFWAMDNTSFLAAAGLWDNWKLDAKERARQRQFLSKRASELANQSYFASSVAGFWVNVRAVLAFRKANLLKQNNDDDEATTKKLQAKYFGLCVALLKSVCDILVFSNNPGIDLWQKHSGSKMNELVHCLCGLTSASVVLYKNYPDASS
;
A
#
# COMPACT_ATOMS: atom_id res chain seq x y z
N MET A 1 34.00 -8.27 -56.57
CA MET A 1 33.58 -7.73 -55.26
C MET A 1 33.25 -8.93 -54.39
N ASN A 2 33.85 -9.07 -53.21
CA ASN A 2 33.80 -10.32 -52.47
C ASN A 2 32.52 -10.44 -51.63
N ASP A 3 31.81 -11.55 -51.82
CA ASP A 3 30.76 -11.99 -50.93
C ASP A 3 31.31 -12.33 -49.54
N LYS A 4 30.57 -11.96 -48.50
CA LYS A 4 30.74 -12.50 -47.15
C LYS A 4 29.40 -12.90 -46.56
N VAL A 5 29.03 -14.15 -46.82
CA VAL A 5 28.06 -14.89 -46.02
C VAL A 5 28.74 -15.28 -44.69
N SER A 6 28.00 -15.19 -43.59
CA SER A 6 28.38 -15.81 -42.31
C SER A 6 27.16 -16.52 -41.70
N PRO A 7 27.36 -17.62 -40.94
CA PRO A 7 26.37 -18.69 -40.86
C PRO A 7 25.49 -18.66 -39.61
N ALA A 8 24.38 -19.39 -39.68
CA ALA A 8 23.56 -19.74 -38.52
C ALA A 8 24.28 -20.74 -37.60
N HIS A 9 24.01 -20.66 -36.29
CA HIS A 9 24.35 -21.70 -35.31
C HIS A 9 23.06 -22.38 -34.80
N PRO A 10 23.11 -23.69 -34.46
CA PRO A 10 21.93 -24.49 -34.17
C PRO A 10 21.48 -24.44 -32.71
N LEU A 11 20.30 -25.01 -32.48
CA LEU A 11 19.72 -25.35 -31.18
C LEU A 11 20.60 -26.33 -30.39
N SER A 12 20.48 -26.26 -29.06
CA SER A 12 20.72 -27.38 -28.17
C SER A 12 19.60 -27.41 -27.14
N ASP A 13 18.75 -28.44 -27.23
CA ASP A 13 17.86 -28.83 -26.14
C ASP A 13 18.70 -29.29 -24.94
N GLU A 14 18.27 -28.99 -23.72
CA GLU A 14 18.64 -29.79 -22.53
C GLU A 14 17.41 -30.03 -21.66
N ASP A 15 17.44 -31.19 -21.03
CA ASP A 15 16.29 -31.87 -20.43
C ASP A 15 15.87 -31.33 -19.05
N SER A 16 14.71 -31.83 -18.61
CA SER A 16 14.07 -31.48 -17.34
C SER A 16 14.86 -31.94 -16.10
N PRO A 17 14.42 -31.55 -14.89
CA PRO A 17 13.56 -32.49 -14.19
C PRO A 17 12.33 -31.90 -13.49
N SER A 18 11.31 -32.73 -13.45
CA SER A 18 10.15 -32.69 -12.57
C SER A 18 10.52 -32.73 -11.08
N VAL A 19 9.81 -31.97 -10.24
CA VAL A 19 9.71 -32.20 -8.79
C VAL A 19 8.25 -32.06 -8.36
N GLU A 20 7.74 -33.06 -7.64
CA GLU A 20 6.39 -33.13 -7.07
C GLU A 20 6.28 -32.40 -5.71
N MET A 21 5.18 -32.66 -4.99
CA MET A 21 4.78 -32.13 -3.67
C MET A 21 4.14 -30.73 -3.74
N VAL A 22 2.82 -30.57 -3.59
CA VAL A 22 1.87 -31.16 -2.61
C VAL A 22 2.34 -30.89 -1.17
N ASP A 23 1.72 -29.91 -0.50
CA ASP A 23 0.79 -30.34 0.55
C ASP A 23 -0.31 -29.33 0.89
N HIS A 24 -1.43 -29.88 1.38
CA HIS A 24 -2.50 -29.16 2.05
C HIS A 24 -2.25 -29.20 3.56
N SER A 25 -2.43 -28.06 4.26
CA SER A 25 -2.69 -28.09 5.70
C SER A 25 -3.79 -27.11 6.07
N SER A 26 -4.95 -27.68 6.37
CA SER A 26 -6.17 -27.04 6.87
C SER A 26 -6.08 -26.65 8.35
N ASP A 27 -7.14 -26.04 8.85
CA ASP A 27 -7.37 -25.77 10.28
C ASP A 27 -7.12 -26.98 11.19
N SER A 28 -6.74 -26.71 12.44
CA SER A 28 -7.13 -27.55 13.58
C SER A 28 -7.30 -26.71 14.84
N SER A 29 -8.36 -27.01 15.60
CA SER A 29 -8.73 -26.38 16.87
C SER A 29 -8.90 -27.44 17.97
N GLY A 30 -8.31 -27.19 19.13
CA GLY A 30 -8.44 -27.92 20.41
C GLY A 30 -7.35 -27.41 21.38
N SER A 31 -7.51 -27.21 22.69
CA SER A 31 -8.20 -27.98 23.75
C SER A 31 -7.65 -29.42 23.83
N GLU A 32 -7.06 -29.96 24.92
CA GLU A 32 -6.77 -29.52 26.31
C GLU A 32 -5.41 -30.21 26.74
N ASP A 33 -4.75 -30.06 27.90
CA ASP A 33 -5.02 -29.41 29.20
C ASP A 33 -3.69 -29.14 29.98
N HIS A 34 -3.77 -28.71 31.24
CA HIS A 34 -2.82 -28.84 32.38
C HIS A 34 -1.40 -29.44 32.18
N ASP A 35 -0.38 -28.66 32.59
CA ASP A 35 0.55 -29.13 33.64
C ASP A 35 1.18 -27.96 34.43
N GLN A 36 1.41 -28.16 35.74
CA GLN A 36 2.05 -27.19 36.64
C GLN A 36 3.51 -27.56 36.85
N ARG A 37 4.46 -26.63 36.59
CA ARG A 37 5.80 -26.78 37.17
C ARG A 37 6.47 -25.50 37.63
N ASN A 38 6.54 -25.38 38.96
CA ASN A 38 7.16 -24.31 39.72
C ASN A 38 8.70 -24.48 39.80
N LYS A 39 9.45 -23.52 39.24
CA LYS A 39 10.86 -23.15 39.55
C LYS A 39 11.01 -21.66 39.21
N GLY A 40 11.71 -20.79 39.93
CA GLY A 40 12.58 -20.97 41.10
C GLY A 40 13.96 -20.37 40.83
N GLY A 41 14.22 -19.14 41.32
CA GLY A 41 15.46 -18.37 41.10
C GLY A 41 15.20 -17.09 40.28
N LYS A 42 15.18 -15.89 40.88
CA LYS A 42 16.34 -15.02 41.17
C LYS A 42 17.10 -14.59 39.91
N ASP A 43 16.90 -13.34 39.51
CA ASP A 43 17.95 -12.31 39.52
C ASP A 43 17.36 -10.91 39.39
N GLN A 44 17.69 -10.01 40.33
CA GLN A 44 17.28 -8.60 40.31
C GLN A 44 18.33 -7.76 39.60
N ALA A 45 18.15 -7.49 38.31
CA ALA A 45 18.89 -6.45 37.60
C ALA A 45 18.14 -5.11 37.71
N THR A 46 18.62 -4.22 38.58
CA THR A 46 18.08 -2.86 38.81
C THR A 46 18.36 -1.94 37.63
N SER A 47 17.58 -2.07 36.56
CA SER A 47 17.62 -1.14 35.44
C SER A 47 16.94 0.18 35.81
N ALA A 48 17.74 1.23 36.02
CA ALA A 48 17.28 2.54 36.48
C ALA A 48 16.58 3.33 35.35
N THR A 49 15.34 2.98 35.06
CA THR A 49 14.48 3.72 34.13
C THR A 49 14.19 5.11 34.72
N ARG A 50 14.69 6.17 34.07
CA ARG A 50 14.43 7.56 34.47
C ARG A 50 12.94 7.89 34.33
N ASN A 51 12.22 7.90 35.46
CA ASN A 51 10.85 8.37 35.52
C ASN A 51 10.79 9.91 35.34
N LEU A 52 10.64 10.38 34.10
CA LEU A 52 10.09 11.71 33.85
C LEU A 52 8.60 11.70 34.20
N SER A 53 8.25 11.97 35.46
CA SER A 53 6.84 12.23 35.80
C SER A 53 6.45 13.65 35.41
N CYS A 54 5.93 13.78 34.20
CA CYS A 54 5.17 14.94 33.77
C CYS A 54 3.70 14.72 34.14
N ASP A 55 3.32 14.95 35.39
CA ASP A 55 1.92 14.85 35.83
C ASP A 55 1.09 16.05 35.37
N GLY A 56 0.66 15.97 34.11
CA GLY A 56 -0.31 16.87 33.49
C GLY A 56 -1.27 16.09 32.60
N ASN A 57 -2.46 15.81 33.12
CA ASN A 57 -3.63 15.25 32.42
C ASN A 57 -3.27 14.24 31.29
N LYS A 58 -2.68 13.10 31.69
CA LYS A 58 -2.16 12.04 30.81
C LYS A 58 -3.28 11.33 30.05
N ASN A 59 -3.85 11.96 29.03
CA ASN A 59 -4.73 11.28 28.06
C ASN A 59 -3.94 10.12 27.41
N PRO A 60 -4.28 8.84 27.66
CA PRO A 60 -3.51 7.71 27.15
C PRO A 60 -3.59 7.62 25.62
N PHE A 61 -4.62 8.22 25.00
CA PHE A 61 -4.78 8.35 23.55
C PHE A 61 -4.24 9.68 23.00
N GLY A 62 -3.37 10.35 23.75
CA GLY A 62 -2.56 11.47 23.26
C GLY A 62 -1.71 11.06 22.06
N LEU A 63 -1.45 12.03 21.17
CA LEU A 63 -0.74 11.79 19.91
C LEU A 63 0.64 11.17 20.12
N VAL A 64 1.42 11.70 21.07
CA VAL A 64 2.79 11.25 21.34
C VAL A 64 2.85 9.81 21.89
N PRO A 65 2.10 9.42 22.95
CA PRO A 65 2.01 8.02 23.37
C PRO A 65 1.62 7.05 22.25
N CYS A 66 0.64 7.43 21.42
CA CYS A 66 0.18 6.57 20.33
C CYS A 66 1.23 6.40 19.22
N ILE A 67 1.95 7.47 18.86
CA ILE A 67 3.08 7.39 17.92
C ILE A 67 4.15 6.44 18.46
N TRP A 68 4.57 6.59 19.72
CA TRP A 68 5.58 5.73 20.33
C TRP A 68 5.16 4.27 20.41
N ALA A 69 3.94 4.00 20.90
CA ALA A 69 3.41 2.64 20.96
C ALA A 69 3.31 2.00 19.57
N GLY A 70 2.92 2.77 18.54
CA GLY A 70 2.87 2.30 17.17
C GLY A 70 4.25 2.00 16.57
N ILE A 71 5.22 2.88 16.75
CA ILE A 71 6.60 2.68 16.26
C ILE A 71 7.27 1.50 16.97
N ALA A 72 7.05 1.34 18.29
CA ALA A 72 7.65 0.26 19.09
C ALA A 72 7.18 -1.15 18.68
N VAL A 73 6.08 -1.28 17.94
CA VAL A 73 5.64 -2.57 17.36
C VAL A 73 6.53 -3.02 16.20
N LYS A 74 7.32 -2.12 15.58
CA LYS A 74 8.15 -2.44 14.41
C LYS A 74 9.61 -2.71 14.76
N ARG A 75 10.28 -3.58 13.98
CA ARG A 75 11.73 -3.76 14.06
C ARG A 75 12.45 -2.42 13.78
N SER A 76 13.66 -2.26 14.32
CA SER A 76 14.46 -1.04 14.15
C SER A 76 14.75 -0.75 12.67
N PRO A 77 14.54 0.49 12.18
CA PRO A 77 14.81 0.87 10.80
C PRO A 77 16.30 0.91 10.45
N PHE A 78 17.18 0.74 11.44
CA PHE A 78 18.64 0.68 11.24
C PHE A 78 19.14 -0.75 10.97
N ARG A 79 18.28 -1.78 11.04
CA ARG A 79 18.64 -3.16 10.69
C ARG A 79 18.48 -3.40 9.19
N VAL A 80 19.55 -3.82 8.52
CA VAL A 80 19.54 -4.14 7.09
C VAL A 80 18.55 -5.28 6.79
N ASP A 81 18.52 -6.33 7.61
CA ASP A 81 17.60 -7.48 7.47
C ASP A 81 16.14 -7.05 7.32
N SER A 82 15.71 -6.04 8.09
CA SER A 82 14.32 -5.56 8.06
C SER A 82 13.96 -4.87 6.73
N TRP A 83 14.95 -4.27 6.06
CA TRP A 83 14.80 -3.76 4.69
C TRP A 83 14.88 -4.86 3.64
N VAL A 84 15.70 -5.90 3.86
CA VAL A 84 15.74 -7.09 3.00
C VAL A 84 14.39 -7.80 3.00
N ASP A 85 13.84 -8.14 4.17
CA ASP A 85 12.51 -8.75 4.33
C ASP A 85 11.44 -7.92 3.61
N THR A 86 11.45 -6.60 3.83
CA THR A 86 10.53 -5.68 3.15
C THR A 86 10.70 -5.76 1.63
N ALA A 87 11.93 -5.71 1.11
CA ALA A 87 12.25 -5.69 -0.31
C ALA A 87 12.08 -7.04 -1.02
N LEU A 88 12.04 -8.17 -0.30
CA LEU A 88 11.71 -9.46 -0.90
C LEU A 88 10.22 -9.51 -1.31
N THR A 89 9.33 -8.86 -0.54
CA THR A 89 7.90 -8.77 -0.89
C THR A 89 7.66 -7.92 -2.15
N LEU A 90 6.67 -8.33 -2.97
CA LEU A 90 6.23 -7.55 -4.14
C LEU A 90 5.63 -6.19 -3.74
N ASP A 91 4.95 -6.13 -2.59
CA ASP A 91 4.40 -4.88 -2.05
C ASP A 91 5.50 -3.92 -1.58
N GLY A 92 6.51 -4.41 -0.85
CA GLY A 92 7.64 -3.60 -0.44
C GLY A 92 8.37 -3.01 -1.62
N ARG A 93 8.65 -3.80 -2.68
CA ARG A 93 9.24 -3.28 -3.93
C ARG A 93 8.41 -2.18 -4.57
N ASP A 94 7.10 -2.38 -4.83
CA ASP A 94 6.26 -1.30 -5.41
C ASP A 94 6.27 -0.03 -4.54
N LYS A 95 6.37 -0.14 -3.22
CA LYS A 95 6.32 1.02 -2.31
C LYS A 95 7.68 1.69 -2.10
N ILE A 96 8.78 0.95 -2.10
CA ILE A 96 10.14 1.52 -2.16
C ILE A 96 10.29 2.28 -3.48
N THR A 97 9.93 1.66 -4.60
CA THR A 97 9.94 2.33 -5.91
C THR A 97 8.93 3.50 -5.96
N LYS A 98 7.79 3.44 -5.25
CA LYS A 98 6.87 4.60 -5.10
C LYS A 98 7.56 5.75 -4.38
N PHE A 99 8.27 5.47 -3.29
CA PHE A 99 9.01 6.47 -2.53
C PHE A 99 10.05 7.15 -3.43
N VAL A 100 10.92 6.38 -4.09
CA VAL A 100 11.93 6.90 -5.04
C VAL A 100 11.28 7.70 -6.18
N GLN A 101 10.15 7.24 -6.75
CA GLN A 101 9.40 7.97 -7.78
C GLN A 101 8.97 9.37 -7.31
N TYR A 102 8.44 9.50 -6.09
CA TYR A 102 8.02 10.80 -5.56
C TYR A 102 9.19 11.66 -5.07
N SER A 103 10.28 11.06 -4.58
CA SER A 103 11.53 11.78 -4.29
C SER A 103 12.13 12.37 -5.57
N ALA A 104 12.18 11.60 -6.67
CA ALA A 104 12.60 12.10 -7.97
C ALA A 104 11.68 13.23 -8.47
N ARG A 105 10.36 13.11 -8.30
CA ARG A 105 9.41 14.17 -8.63
C ARG A 105 9.65 15.46 -7.82
N LEU A 106 9.93 15.33 -6.52
CA LEU A 106 10.24 16.45 -5.64
C LEU A 106 11.57 17.13 -6.03
N LEU A 107 12.59 16.36 -6.37
CA LEU A 107 13.88 16.87 -6.83
C LEU A 107 13.76 17.56 -8.20
N ALA A 108 12.97 17.02 -9.13
CA ALA A 108 12.69 17.67 -10.42
C ALA A 108 11.97 19.03 -10.25
N TRP A 109 11.11 19.16 -9.22
CA TRP A 109 10.50 20.44 -8.85
C TRP A 109 11.50 21.40 -8.19
N TYR A 110 12.34 20.92 -7.27
CA TYR A 110 13.38 21.72 -6.61
C TYR A 110 14.38 22.30 -7.63
N TYR A 111 14.87 21.47 -8.55
CA TYR A 111 15.79 21.86 -9.63
C TYR A 111 15.06 22.50 -10.82
N MET A 112 13.91 23.16 -10.66
CA MET A 112 13.18 23.79 -11.77
C MET A 112 13.99 24.84 -12.57
N ARG A 113 15.08 25.38 -11.99
CA ARG A 113 16.02 26.33 -12.60
C ARG A 113 17.19 25.66 -13.35
N ASP A 114 17.43 24.37 -13.14
CA ASP A 114 18.49 23.59 -13.79
C ASP A 114 17.84 22.54 -14.70
N ALA A 115 17.87 22.79 -16.01
CA ALA A 115 17.23 21.93 -17.00
C ALA A 115 17.80 20.50 -17.00
N ALA A 116 19.11 20.34 -16.82
CA ALA A 116 19.78 19.05 -16.90
C ALA A 116 19.45 18.17 -15.68
N GLN A 117 19.50 18.74 -14.46
CA GLN A 117 19.09 18.00 -13.26
C GLN A 117 17.59 17.69 -13.27
N ARG A 118 16.76 18.65 -13.70
CA ARG A 118 15.31 18.43 -13.86
C ARG A 118 15.01 17.28 -14.82
N GLU A 119 15.64 17.24 -15.98
CA GLU A 119 15.44 16.16 -16.97
C GLU A 119 15.88 14.79 -16.42
N ARG A 120 17.04 14.73 -15.75
CA ARG A 120 17.53 13.53 -15.09
C ARG A 120 16.52 12.96 -14.10
N PHE A 121 15.95 13.79 -13.23
CA PHE A 121 14.95 13.35 -12.25
C PHE A 121 13.57 13.05 -12.88
N GLU A 122 13.18 13.75 -13.93
CA GLU A 122 12.00 13.40 -14.74
C GLU A 122 12.13 12.02 -15.41
N SER A 123 13.30 11.71 -15.97
CA SER A 123 13.61 10.40 -16.55
C SER A 123 13.54 9.30 -15.49
N LEU A 124 14.19 9.50 -14.34
CA LEU A 124 14.11 8.58 -13.20
C LEU A 124 12.65 8.35 -12.76
N LYS A 125 11.86 9.41 -12.58
CA LYS A 125 10.43 9.33 -12.24
C LYS A 125 9.65 8.49 -13.25
N LYS A 126 9.88 8.67 -14.56
CA LYS A 126 9.22 7.89 -15.63
C LYS A 126 9.58 6.41 -15.53
N THR A 127 10.87 6.08 -15.41
CA THR A 127 11.36 4.70 -15.26
C THR A 127 10.75 4.02 -14.04
N MET A 128 10.84 4.66 -12.85
CA MET A 128 10.24 4.15 -11.62
C MET A 128 8.71 3.96 -11.74
N THR A 129 8.01 4.86 -12.46
CA THR A 129 6.56 4.71 -12.72
C THR A 129 6.26 3.43 -13.52
N SER A 130 7.08 3.13 -14.53
CA SER A 130 6.93 1.92 -15.36
C SER A 130 7.25 0.65 -14.58
N SER A 131 8.40 0.59 -13.89
CA SER A 131 8.81 -0.55 -13.06
C SER A 131 7.75 -0.92 -12.01
N ARG A 132 7.10 0.08 -11.42
CA ARG A 132 6.01 -0.14 -10.47
C ARG A 132 4.76 -0.75 -11.09
N LYS A 133 4.41 -0.43 -12.34
CA LYS A 133 3.29 -1.09 -13.03
C LYS A 133 3.62 -2.57 -13.24
N ALA A 134 4.86 -2.89 -13.62
CA ALA A 134 5.32 -4.28 -13.72
C ALA A 134 5.20 -5.04 -12.37
N TYR A 135 5.63 -4.46 -11.24
CA TYR A 135 5.45 -5.05 -9.90
C TYR A 135 3.98 -5.19 -9.43
N ARG A 136 3.01 -4.68 -10.21
CA ARG A 136 1.58 -4.74 -9.91
C ARG A 136 0.78 -5.65 -10.86
N LEU A 137 1.44 -6.19 -11.89
CA LEU A 137 0.90 -7.29 -12.69
C LEU A 137 0.47 -8.44 -11.77
N GLY A 138 -0.65 -9.08 -12.11
CA GLY A 138 -1.24 -10.16 -11.30
C GLY A 138 -2.09 -9.70 -10.11
N ARG A 139 -1.94 -8.47 -9.58
CA ARG A 139 -2.77 -7.98 -8.44
C ARG A 139 -4.28 -8.00 -8.72
N THR A 140 -4.69 -7.88 -9.98
CA THR A 140 -6.09 -8.01 -10.39
C THR A 140 -6.70 -9.34 -9.92
N PHE A 141 -5.97 -10.45 -10.08
CA PHE A 141 -6.46 -11.78 -9.66
C PHE A 141 -6.57 -11.88 -8.13
N ILE A 142 -5.62 -11.26 -7.40
CA ILE A 142 -5.63 -11.24 -5.93
C ILE A 142 -6.87 -10.50 -5.39
N GLU A 143 -7.22 -9.32 -5.93
CA GLU A 143 -8.43 -8.61 -5.48
C GLU A 143 -9.72 -9.26 -5.98
N LEU A 144 -9.75 -9.86 -7.17
CA LEU A 144 -10.91 -10.64 -7.65
C LEU A 144 -11.18 -11.85 -6.75
N HIS A 145 -10.13 -12.54 -6.29
CA HIS A 145 -10.26 -13.62 -5.32
C HIS A 145 -10.83 -13.13 -3.99
N ARG A 146 -10.33 -12.00 -3.45
CA ARG A 146 -10.86 -11.37 -2.24
C ARG A 146 -12.32 -10.93 -2.40
N LEU A 147 -12.72 -10.38 -3.55
CA LEU A 147 -14.10 -10.04 -3.86
C LEU A 147 -15.01 -11.27 -3.79
N LYS A 148 -14.60 -12.40 -4.38
CA LYS A 148 -15.34 -13.67 -4.34
C LYS A 148 -15.54 -14.16 -2.90
N LEU A 149 -14.48 -14.19 -2.09
CA LEU A 149 -14.55 -14.57 -0.68
C LEU A 149 -15.48 -13.65 0.12
N GLN A 150 -15.38 -12.33 -0.06
CA GLN A 150 -16.24 -11.37 0.65
C GLN A 150 -17.71 -11.46 0.20
N GLN A 151 -18.00 -11.83 -1.05
CA GLN A 151 -19.36 -12.10 -1.51
C GLN A 151 -19.93 -13.39 -0.92
N GLN A 152 -19.13 -14.45 -0.81
CA GLN A 152 -19.53 -15.70 -0.17
C GLN A 152 -19.90 -15.48 1.30
N ALA A 153 -19.03 -14.80 2.07
CA ALA A 153 -19.28 -14.47 3.48
C ALA A 153 -20.55 -13.61 3.71
N LYS A 154 -20.98 -12.81 2.72
CA LYS A 154 -22.18 -11.98 2.81
C LYS A 154 -23.49 -12.74 2.61
N LYS A 155 -23.49 -13.84 1.85
CA LYS A 155 -24.72 -14.62 1.60
C LYS A 155 -25.29 -15.20 2.91
N SER A 156 -24.44 -15.41 3.91
CA SER A 156 -24.79 -15.91 5.24
C SER A 156 -25.22 -14.83 6.25
N ALA A 157 -25.22 -13.54 5.89
CA ALA A 157 -25.31 -12.42 6.85
C ALA A 157 -26.29 -11.31 6.40
N LEU A 158 -27.48 -11.69 5.93
CA LEU A 158 -28.49 -10.76 5.42
C LEU A 158 -29.61 -10.44 6.43
N ASN A 159 -29.24 -9.86 7.58
CA ASN A 159 -30.17 -9.24 8.53
C ASN A 159 -29.49 -8.04 9.22
N SER A 160 -29.51 -6.87 8.56
CA SER A 160 -28.83 -5.66 9.10
C SER A 160 -29.51 -4.37 8.66
N GLY A 161 -29.84 -3.50 9.61
CA GLY A 161 -30.51 -2.21 9.36
C GLY A 161 -29.68 -1.17 8.60
N PHE A 162 -30.35 -0.09 8.17
CA PHE A 162 -29.86 0.92 7.22
C PHE A 162 -28.49 1.54 7.58
N GLY A 163 -28.19 1.75 8.87
CA GLY A 163 -26.88 2.28 9.30
C GLY A 163 -25.69 1.40 8.89
N ASN A 164 -25.89 0.07 8.84
CA ASN A 164 -24.88 -0.90 8.41
C ASN A 164 -24.78 -0.97 6.87
N LEU A 165 -25.83 -0.59 6.14
CA LEU A 165 -25.86 -0.61 4.68
C LEU A 165 -24.85 0.37 4.08
N VAL A 166 -24.77 1.60 4.59
CA VAL A 166 -23.84 2.64 4.08
C VAL A 166 -22.38 2.21 4.29
N GLU A 167 -22.05 1.62 5.45
CA GLU A 167 -20.69 1.15 5.72
C GLU A 167 -20.33 -0.08 4.85
N LYS A 168 -21.27 -1.02 4.68
CA LYS A 168 -21.13 -2.17 3.78
C LYS A 168 -20.90 -1.72 2.33
N LEU A 169 -21.71 -0.78 1.83
CA LEU A 169 -21.58 -0.21 0.50
C LEU A 169 -20.24 0.53 0.31
N ALA A 170 -19.78 1.30 1.31
CA ALA A 170 -18.48 1.96 1.24
C ALA A 170 -17.30 0.97 1.22
N LYS A 171 -17.36 -0.12 1.99
CA LYS A 171 -16.38 -1.22 1.91
C LYS A 171 -16.37 -1.88 0.54
N ASP A 172 -17.53 -1.99 -0.10
CA ASP A 172 -17.70 -2.64 -1.40
C ASP A 172 -17.22 -1.76 -2.56
N ILE A 173 -17.59 -0.47 -2.57
CA ILE A 173 -17.07 0.53 -3.52
C ILE A 173 -15.54 0.61 -3.41
N ARG A 174 -15.00 0.59 -2.18
CA ARG A 174 -13.54 0.54 -1.95
C ARG A 174 -12.91 -0.66 -2.64
N LEU A 175 -13.45 -1.88 -2.46
CA LEU A 175 -12.83 -3.07 -3.01
C LEU A 175 -13.01 -3.19 -4.54
N ILE A 176 -14.21 -2.86 -5.05
CA ILE A 176 -14.50 -2.83 -6.50
C ILE A 176 -13.61 -1.80 -7.21
N GLY A 177 -13.51 -0.58 -6.67
CA GLY A 177 -12.63 0.46 -7.24
C GLY A 177 -11.14 0.11 -7.18
N LEU A 178 -10.71 -0.66 -6.17
CA LEU A 178 -9.32 -1.16 -6.09
C LEU A 178 -9.05 -2.27 -7.12
N ALA A 179 -10.00 -3.19 -7.32
CA ALA A 179 -9.91 -4.22 -8.36
C ALA A 179 -9.92 -3.59 -9.77
N GLY A 180 -10.81 -2.61 -10.01
CA GLY A 180 -10.86 -1.82 -11.24
C GLY A 180 -9.59 -1.02 -11.51
N PHE A 181 -8.99 -0.44 -10.46
CA PHE A 181 -7.67 0.20 -10.55
C PHE A 181 -6.60 -0.77 -11.05
N TRP A 182 -6.43 -1.93 -10.41
CA TRP A 182 -5.40 -2.90 -10.84
C TRP A 182 -5.66 -3.45 -12.24
N ALA A 183 -6.91 -3.76 -12.58
CA ALA A 183 -7.27 -4.19 -13.93
C ALA A 183 -6.84 -3.15 -14.98
N MET A 184 -7.22 -1.89 -14.79
CA MET A 184 -6.94 -0.82 -15.75
C MET A 184 -5.46 -0.36 -15.74
N ASP A 185 -4.75 -0.44 -14.62
CA ASP A 185 -3.32 -0.18 -14.52
C ASP A 185 -2.49 -1.27 -15.23
N ASN A 186 -2.90 -2.54 -15.12
CA ASN A 186 -2.32 -3.66 -15.86
C ASN A 186 -2.60 -3.55 -17.36
N THR A 187 -3.84 -3.25 -17.77
CA THR A 187 -4.17 -2.92 -19.17
C THR A 187 -3.35 -1.75 -19.69
N SER A 188 -3.16 -0.69 -18.89
CA SER A 188 -2.33 0.46 -19.26
C SER A 188 -0.87 0.08 -19.51
N PHE A 189 -0.31 -0.84 -18.70
CA PHE A 189 1.04 -1.36 -18.89
C PHE A 189 1.16 -2.23 -20.14
N LEU A 190 0.28 -3.22 -20.30
CA LEU A 190 0.29 -4.16 -21.42
C LEU A 190 0.04 -3.45 -22.77
N ALA A 191 -0.79 -2.40 -22.78
CA ALA A 191 -1.00 -1.55 -23.96
C ALA A 191 0.25 -0.74 -24.33
N ALA A 192 1.02 -0.26 -23.35
CA ALA A 192 2.30 0.41 -23.62
C ALA A 192 3.36 -0.58 -24.13
N ALA A 193 3.35 -1.81 -23.65
CA ALA A 193 4.22 -2.90 -24.12
C ALA A 193 3.89 -3.40 -25.54
N GLY A 194 2.69 -3.09 -26.06
CA GLY A 194 2.27 -3.49 -27.41
C GLY A 194 1.48 -4.80 -27.48
N LEU A 195 0.86 -5.26 -26.39
CA LEU A 195 0.05 -6.49 -26.36
C LEU A 195 -1.12 -6.46 -27.38
N TRP A 196 -1.65 -5.27 -27.66
CA TRP A 196 -2.77 -5.05 -28.60
C TRP A 196 -2.33 -4.35 -29.89
N ASP A 197 -1.09 -4.55 -30.32
CA ASP A 197 -0.58 -4.00 -31.58
C ASP A 197 -1.29 -4.59 -32.79
N ASN A 198 -1.86 -3.72 -33.63
CA ASN A 198 -2.28 -4.11 -34.96
C ASN A 198 -1.07 -4.06 -35.92
N TRP A 199 -0.43 -5.21 -36.14
CA TRP A 199 0.74 -5.34 -37.02
C TRP A 199 0.51 -4.93 -38.48
N LYS A 200 -0.76 -4.73 -38.92
CA LYS A 200 -1.11 -4.19 -40.23
C LYS A 200 -0.90 -2.67 -40.35
N LEU A 201 -0.81 -1.95 -39.24
CA LEU A 201 -0.55 -0.50 -39.21
C LEU A 201 0.94 -0.19 -39.29
N ASP A 202 1.29 1.04 -39.71
CA ASP A 202 2.69 1.48 -39.72
C ASP A 202 3.27 1.60 -38.28
N ALA A 203 4.59 1.70 -38.15
CA ALA A 203 5.23 1.77 -36.83
C ALA A 203 4.82 3.02 -36.01
N LYS A 204 4.45 4.12 -36.66
CA LYS A 204 4.09 5.42 -36.06
C LYS A 204 2.64 5.41 -35.57
N GLU A 205 1.75 4.78 -36.32
CA GLU A 205 0.35 4.50 -36.00
C GLU A 205 0.25 3.50 -34.85
N ARG A 206 1.02 2.40 -34.88
CA ARG A 206 1.12 1.48 -33.73
C ARG A 206 1.58 2.22 -32.48
N ALA A 207 2.62 3.05 -32.56
CA ALA A 207 3.08 3.86 -31.43
C ALA A 207 1.98 4.82 -30.89
N ARG A 208 1.23 5.47 -31.78
CA ARG A 208 0.06 6.31 -31.40
C ARG A 208 -1.06 5.48 -30.75
N GLN A 209 -1.36 4.30 -31.28
CA GLN A 209 -2.37 3.37 -30.75
C GLN A 209 -2.01 2.92 -29.33
N ARG A 210 -0.76 2.47 -29.11
CA ARG A 210 -0.22 2.12 -27.78
C ARG A 210 -0.38 3.27 -26.78
N GLN A 211 0.01 4.49 -27.18
CA GLN A 211 -0.10 5.68 -26.33
C GLN A 211 -1.56 6.00 -25.99
N PHE A 212 -2.48 5.95 -26.97
CA PHE A 212 -3.90 6.20 -26.75
C PHE A 212 -4.53 5.19 -25.80
N LEU A 213 -4.35 3.89 -26.06
CA LEU A 213 -4.89 2.81 -25.22
C LEU A 213 -4.31 2.86 -23.80
N SER A 214 -2.98 3.01 -23.68
CA SER A 214 -2.30 3.09 -22.38
C SER A 214 -2.76 4.31 -21.57
N LYS A 215 -2.91 5.47 -22.22
CA LYS A 215 -3.43 6.70 -21.58
C LYS A 215 -4.86 6.49 -21.10
N ARG A 216 -5.76 5.99 -21.96
CA ARG A 216 -7.17 5.81 -21.63
C ARG A 216 -7.38 4.83 -20.48
N ALA A 217 -6.66 3.71 -20.50
CA ALA A 217 -6.65 2.76 -19.39
C ALA A 217 -6.09 3.41 -18.10
N SER A 218 -5.03 4.23 -18.19
CA SER A 218 -4.48 4.93 -17.01
C SER A 218 -5.46 5.95 -16.41
N GLU A 219 -6.27 6.63 -17.22
CA GLU A 219 -7.33 7.54 -16.76
C GLU A 219 -8.44 6.78 -16.00
N LEU A 220 -8.92 5.66 -16.56
CA LEU A 220 -9.91 4.79 -15.92
C LEU A 220 -9.38 4.16 -14.62
N ALA A 221 -8.07 3.83 -14.59
CA ALA A 221 -7.39 3.38 -13.38
C ALA A 221 -7.41 4.47 -12.29
N ASN A 222 -7.02 5.71 -12.64
CA ASN A 222 -7.05 6.85 -11.71
C ASN A 222 -8.47 7.10 -11.16
N GLN A 223 -9.49 7.05 -12.02
CA GLN A 223 -10.88 7.24 -11.62
C GLN A 223 -11.36 6.15 -10.64
N SER A 224 -11.05 4.89 -10.94
CA SER A 224 -11.39 3.74 -10.11
C SER A 224 -10.70 3.81 -8.73
N TYR A 225 -9.42 4.19 -8.70
CA TYR A 225 -8.67 4.37 -7.45
C TYR A 225 -9.15 5.58 -6.64
N PHE A 226 -9.54 6.67 -7.30
CA PHE A 226 -10.08 7.85 -6.62
C PHE A 226 -11.40 7.52 -5.92
N ALA A 227 -12.33 6.86 -6.61
CA ALA A 227 -13.58 6.37 -6.00
C ALA A 227 -13.32 5.42 -4.82
N SER A 228 -12.36 4.49 -4.98
CA SER A 228 -11.92 3.59 -3.90
C SER A 228 -11.34 4.35 -2.70
N SER A 229 -10.57 5.41 -2.96
CA SER A 229 -9.92 6.23 -1.93
C SER A 229 -10.92 7.06 -1.13
N VAL A 230 -11.94 7.64 -1.79
CA VAL A 230 -13.05 8.36 -1.14
C VAL A 230 -13.85 7.42 -0.24
N ALA A 231 -14.24 6.25 -0.75
CA ALA A 231 -14.94 5.25 0.05
C ALA A 231 -14.08 4.71 1.20
N GLY A 232 -12.77 4.51 0.97
CA GLY A 232 -11.80 4.12 1.98
C GLY A 232 -11.56 5.16 3.06
N PHE A 233 -11.57 6.45 2.73
CA PHE A 233 -11.52 7.55 3.69
C PHE A 233 -12.72 7.50 4.62
N TRP A 234 -13.94 7.40 4.09
CA TRP A 234 -15.16 7.28 4.90
C TRP A 234 -15.10 6.10 5.89
N VAL A 235 -14.69 4.92 5.42
CA VAL A 235 -14.51 3.72 6.27
C VAL A 235 -13.47 3.96 7.36
N ASN A 236 -12.35 4.61 7.04
CA ASN A 236 -11.28 4.88 8.01
C ASN A 236 -11.71 5.95 9.04
N VAL A 237 -12.46 7.00 8.64
CA VAL A 237 -13.07 7.98 9.56
C VAL A 237 -14.02 7.29 10.53
N ARG A 238 -14.94 6.45 10.01
CA ARG A 238 -15.87 5.66 10.84
C ARG A 238 -15.13 4.78 11.85
N ALA A 239 -14.06 4.10 11.42
CA ALA A 239 -13.25 3.25 12.29
C ALA A 239 -12.55 4.04 13.42
N VAL A 240 -11.97 5.21 13.12
CA VAL A 240 -11.35 6.09 14.12
C VAL A 240 -12.40 6.61 15.13
N LEU A 241 -13.55 7.07 14.66
CA LEU A 241 -14.62 7.59 15.53
C LEU A 241 -15.22 6.49 16.41
N ALA A 242 -15.49 5.30 15.86
CA ALA A 242 -15.97 4.15 16.60
C ALA A 242 -14.97 3.71 17.67
N PHE A 243 -13.67 3.65 17.34
CA PHE A 243 -12.62 3.33 18.30
C PHE A 243 -12.54 4.36 19.43
N ARG A 244 -12.59 5.67 19.13
CA ARG A 244 -12.61 6.70 20.19
C ARG A 244 -13.82 6.55 21.10
N LYS A 245 -15.03 6.40 20.54
CA LYS A 245 -16.27 6.24 21.34
C LYS A 245 -16.23 4.99 22.22
N ALA A 246 -15.73 3.86 21.71
CA ALA A 246 -15.66 2.61 22.47
C ALA A 246 -14.66 2.66 23.64
N ASN A 247 -13.53 3.36 23.50
CA ASN A 247 -12.48 3.37 24.53
C ASN A 247 -12.60 4.54 25.52
N LEU A 248 -13.21 5.67 25.13
CA LEU A 248 -13.60 6.72 26.09
C LEU A 248 -14.55 6.19 27.19
N LEU A 249 -15.36 5.18 26.88
CA LEU A 249 -16.27 4.53 27.84
C LEU A 249 -15.57 3.47 28.72
N LYS A 250 -14.38 2.99 28.34
CA LYS A 250 -13.63 1.97 29.08
C LYS A 250 -12.61 2.53 30.07
N GLN A 251 -12.23 3.80 29.89
CA GLN A 251 -11.17 4.47 30.65
C GLN A 251 -11.44 4.66 32.16
N ASN A 252 -12.55 4.12 32.67
CA ASN A 252 -12.92 4.12 34.09
C ASN A 252 -12.55 2.81 34.81
N ASN A 253 -11.99 1.82 34.11
CA ASN A 253 -11.53 0.56 34.70
C ASN A 253 -9.99 0.55 34.80
N ASP A 254 -9.45 -0.23 35.75
CA ASP A 254 -8.02 -0.47 35.93
C ASP A 254 -7.44 -1.35 34.79
N ASP A 255 -7.39 -0.81 33.57
CA ASP A 255 -6.79 -1.44 32.39
C ASP A 255 -5.26 -1.53 32.55
N ASP A 256 -4.72 -2.75 32.60
CA ASP A 256 -3.27 -3.03 32.63
C ASP A 256 -2.47 -2.28 31.54
N GLU A 257 -1.22 -1.91 31.86
CA GLU A 257 -0.34 -1.13 31.00
C GLU A 257 -0.12 -1.80 29.62
N ALA A 258 -0.03 -3.14 29.59
CA ALA A 258 0.11 -3.88 28.34
C ALA A 258 -1.15 -3.77 27.46
N THR A 259 -2.34 -3.71 28.06
CA THR A 259 -3.62 -3.48 27.36
C THR A 259 -3.68 -2.05 26.82
N THR A 260 -3.28 -1.07 27.62
CA THR A 260 -3.18 0.34 27.20
C THR A 260 -2.23 0.53 26.01
N LYS A 261 -1.02 -0.08 26.04
CA LYS A 261 -0.07 -0.02 24.91
C LYS A 261 -0.63 -0.66 23.63
N LYS A 262 -1.30 -1.81 23.73
CA LYS A 262 -1.98 -2.47 22.60
C LYS A 262 -3.08 -1.58 22.00
N LEU A 263 -3.86 -0.91 22.85
CA LEU A 263 -4.90 0.04 22.43
C LEU A 263 -4.32 1.27 21.73
N GLN A 264 -3.24 1.85 22.28
CA GLN A 264 -2.50 2.97 21.67
C GLN A 264 -1.96 2.62 20.28
N ALA A 265 -1.28 1.48 20.14
CA ALA A 265 -0.76 1.01 18.86
C ALA A 265 -1.87 0.76 17.82
N LYS A 266 -3.00 0.18 18.25
CA LYS A 266 -4.19 0.00 17.40
C LYS A 266 -4.78 1.34 16.95
N TYR A 267 -4.88 2.32 17.85
CA TYR A 267 -5.36 3.67 17.52
C TYR A 267 -4.43 4.36 16.51
N PHE A 268 -3.12 4.31 16.73
CA PHE A 268 -2.13 4.81 15.78
C PHE A 268 -2.28 4.16 14.39
N GLY A 269 -2.46 2.84 14.32
CA GLY A 269 -2.71 2.13 13.06
C GLY A 269 -3.96 2.60 12.30
N LEU A 270 -5.00 3.04 13.01
CA LEU A 270 -6.20 3.65 12.44
C LEU A 270 -5.95 5.09 11.97
N CYS A 271 -5.28 5.93 12.78
CA CYS A 271 -4.91 7.29 12.40
C CYS A 271 -3.98 7.32 11.17
N VAL A 272 -3.01 6.41 11.13
CA VAL A 272 -2.10 6.21 9.99
C VAL A 272 -2.85 5.74 8.73
N ALA A 273 -3.85 4.86 8.87
CA ALA A 273 -4.71 4.49 7.75
C ALA A 273 -5.54 5.66 7.22
N LEU A 274 -6.07 6.51 8.11
CA LEU A 274 -6.82 7.72 7.76
C LEU A 274 -5.92 8.75 7.06
N LEU A 275 -4.72 9.01 7.57
CA LEU A 275 -3.73 9.91 6.96
C LEU A 275 -3.40 9.48 5.53
N LYS A 276 -3.14 8.18 5.30
CA LYS A 276 -2.94 7.65 3.94
C LYS A 276 -4.12 7.94 3.03
N SER A 277 -5.36 7.73 3.49
CA SER A 277 -6.56 8.00 2.70
C SER A 277 -6.69 9.48 2.31
N VAL A 278 -6.37 10.41 3.21
CA VAL A 278 -6.33 11.85 2.88
C VAL A 278 -5.27 12.12 1.80
N CYS A 279 -4.05 11.62 1.99
CA CYS A 279 -2.97 11.79 1.01
C CYS A 279 -3.30 11.19 -0.36
N ASP A 280 -3.94 10.02 -0.41
CA ASP A 280 -4.35 9.39 -1.68
C ASP A 280 -5.44 10.18 -2.40
N ILE A 281 -6.45 10.70 -1.67
CA ILE A 281 -7.46 11.59 -2.26
C ILE A 281 -6.79 12.84 -2.85
N LEU A 282 -5.90 13.50 -2.10
CA LEU A 282 -5.19 14.70 -2.58
C LEU A 282 -4.35 14.39 -3.83
N VAL A 283 -3.57 13.31 -3.83
CA VAL A 283 -2.77 12.89 -4.98
C VAL A 283 -3.64 12.58 -6.19
N PHE A 284 -4.64 11.71 -6.06
CA PHE A 284 -5.46 11.27 -7.19
C PHE A 284 -6.47 12.32 -7.68
N SER A 285 -6.86 13.28 -6.83
CA SER A 285 -7.65 14.45 -7.25
C SER A 285 -6.93 15.33 -8.28
N ASN A 286 -5.59 15.28 -8.33
CA ASN A 286 -4.76 16.03 -9.29
C ASN A 286 -4.32 15.18 -10.50
N ASN A 287 -4.69 13.89 -10.56
CA ASN A 287 -4.29 12.99 -11.63
C ASN A 287 -5.20 13.10 -12.86
N PRO A 288 -4.65 12.82 -14.07
CA PRO A 288 -5.43 12.77 -15.32
C PRO A 288 -6.65 11.86 -15.24
N GLY A 289 -7.80 12.37 -15.68
CA GLY A 289 -9.09 11.69 -15.65
C GLY A 289 -9.96 12.10 -14.46
N ILE A 290 -9.37 12.67 -13.40
CA ILE A 290 -10.09 13.34 -12.31
C ILE A 290 -9.90 14.86 -12.44
N ASP A 291 -8.65 15.34 -12.41
CA ASP A 291 -8.24 16.74 -12.60
C ASP A 291 -9.11 17.76 -11.82
N LEU A 292 -9.51 17.41 -10.59
CA LEU A 292 -10.47 18.16 -9.76
C LEU A 292 -10.00 19.59 -9.47
N TRP A 293 -8.71 19.74 -9.11
CA TRP A 293 -8.09 21.05 -8.87
C TRP A 293 -8.08 21.91 -10.13
N GLN A 294 -7.72 21.35 -11.28
CA GLN A 294 -7.70 22.09 -12.54
C GLN A 294 -9.11 22.52 -12.97
N LYS A 295 -10.12 21.69 -12.74
CA LYS A 295 -11.53 22.01 -13.03
C LYS A 295 -12.12 23.07 -12.11
N HIS A 296 -11.71 23.10 -10.84
CA HIS A 296 -12.30 24.01 -9.84
C HIS A 296 -11.52 25.32 -9.67
N SER A 297 -10.18 25.26 -9.70
CA SER A 297 -9.27 26.38 -9.42
C SER A 297 -8.50 26.85 -10.67
N GLY A 298 -8.86 26.37 -11.87
CA GLY A 298 -8.20 26.69 -13.15
C GLY A 298 -6.75 26.19 -13.28
N SER A 299 -6.17 25.63 -12.21
CA SER A 299 -4.75 25.30 -12.08
C SER A 299 -4.56 23.99 -11.34
N LYS A 300 -3.43 23.30 -11.57
CA LYS A 300 -3.13 22.04 -10.88
C LYS A 300 -2.65 22.32 -9.45
N MET A 301 -2.92 21.36 -8.54
CA MET A 301 -2.42 21.41 -7.17
C MET A 301 -0.89 21.56 -7.16
N ASN A 302 -0.38 22.37 -6.23
CA ASN A 302 1.04 22.64 -6.10
C ASN A 302 1.85 21.33 -6.04
N GLU A 303 2.91 21.25 -6.85
CA GLU A 303 3.70 20.04 -7.06
C GLU A 303 4.40 19.56 -5.78
N LEU A 304 4.83 20.47 -4.89
CA LEU A 304 5.39 20.14 -3.58
C LEU A 304 4.37 19.39 -2.72
N VAL A 305 3.13 19.90 -2.64
CA VAL A 305 2.03 19.28 -1.88
C VAL A 305 1.69 17.90 -2.45
N HIS A 306 1.65 17.77 -3.78
CA HIS A 306 1.44 16.50 -4.46
C HIS A 306 2.55 15.49 -4.15
N CYS A 307 3.82 15.93 -4.13
CA CYS A 307 4.95 15.07 -3.80
C CYS A 307 4.95 14.62 -2.34
N LEU A 308 4.74 15.54 -1.39
CA LEU A 308 4.69 15.23 0.03
C LEU A 308 3.54 14.27 0.36
N CYS A 309 2.35 14.44 -0.22
CA CYS A 309 1.26 13.48 -0.06
C CYS A 309 1.60 12.11 -0.68
N GLY A 310 2.27 12.10 -1.84
CA GLY A 310 2.73 10.87 -2.50
C GLY A 310 3.74 10.08 -1.67
N LEU A 311 4.71 10.78 -1.07
CA LEU A 311 5.70 10.24 -0.13
C LEU A 311 5.02 9.70 1.13
N THR A 312 4.22 10.51 1.83
CA THR A 312 3.51 10.09 3.06
C THR A 312 2.65 8.85 2.81
N SER A 313 1.89 8.81 1.71
CA SER A 313 1.11 7.63 1.32
C SER A 313 1.98 6.39 1.05
N ALA A 314 3.19 6.54 0.48
CA ALA A 314 4.14 5.45 0.31
C ALA A 314 4.70 4.97 1.66
N SER A 315 5.18 5.89 2.49
CA SER A 315 5.75 5.63 3.82
C SER A 315 4.76 4.93 4.75
N VAL A 316 3.47 5.27 4.71
CA VAL A 316 2.45 4.55 5.49
C VAL A 316 2.34 3.08 5.09
N VAL A 317 2.43 2.74 3.80
CA VAL A 317 2.36 1.32 3.39
C VAL A 317 3.68 0.60 3.68
N LEU A 318 4.82 1.28 3.54
CA LEU A 318 6.11 0.73 3.98
C LEU A 318 6.07 0.41 5.47
N TYR A 319 5.64 1.35 6.33
CA TYR A 319 5.45 1.11 7.76
C TYR A 319 4.55 -0.11 8.03
N LYS A 320 3.41 -0.23 7.34
CA LYS A 320 2.50 -1.38 7.56
C LYS A 320 3.13 -2.72 7.20
N ASN A 321 3.92 -2.76 6.13
CA ASN A 321 4.56 -3.97 5.62
C ASN A 321 5.95 -4.22 6.23
N TYR A 322 6.47 -3.29 7.04
CA TYR A 322 7.74 -3.44 7.74
C TYR A 322 7.63 -4.55 8.81
N PRO A 323 8.66 -5.38 9.04
CA PRO A 323 8.62 -6.43 10.04
C PRO A 323 8.29 -5.92 11.46
N ASP A 324 7.56 -6.73 12.22
CA ASP A 324 7.21 -6.44 13.62
C ASP A 324 8.36 -6.83 14.56
N ALA A 325 8.52 -6.12 15.68
CA ALA A 325 9.61 -6.29 16.63
C ALA A 325 9.71 -7.70 17.24
N SER A 326 8.61 -8.45 17.24
CA SER A 326 8.50 -9.83 17.74
C SER A 326 8.66 -10.92 16.67
N SER A 327 8.81 -10.54 15.39
CA SER A 327 9.09 -11.45 14.27
C SER A 327 10.57 -11.61 14.02
#